data_AF-A0A2R5L365-F1
#
_entry.id   AF-A0A2R5L365-F1
#
_cell.length_a   1.000
_cell.length_b   1.000
_cell.length_c   1.000
_cell.angle_alpha   90.00
_cell.angle_beta   90.00
_cell.angle_gamma   90.00
#
_symmetry.space_group_name_H-M   'P 1'
#
loop_
_entity.id
_entity.type
_entity.pdbx_description
1 polymer ?
#
loop_
_entity_poly.entity_id
_entity_poly.type
_entity_poly.pdbx_seq_one_letter_code
_entity_poly.pdbx_strand_id
1 'polypeptide(L)'
;EIIRDPLVTAIKFMTSIFFALVFGSIYFKLDPTTQVGVQDISGALFIFVTNNTFSNMFPVITVFAAATPLFLREHWNGLYRTDVYFISRNIIELPLYILLPVTYVTINYYMVGLRPEPEYFFSHMLIQVLVANIAVSYGYMISCMAKDHTTAMVLSTPLLFPIFLFGG
;
A
#
# COMPACT_ATOMS: atom_id res chain seq x y z
N GLU A 1 -2.30 5.51 -17.69
CA GLU A 1 -3.76 5.50 -17.50
C GLU A 1 -4.23 6.06 -16.16
N ILE A 2 -3.49 5.91 -15.07
CA ILE A 2 -3.96 6.34 -13.73
C ILE A 2 -4.10 7.87 -13.57
N ILE A 3 -3.32 8.67 -14.32
CA ILE A 3 -3.50 10.14 -14.39
C ILE A 3 -4.68 10.53 -15.32
N ARG A 4 -5.12 9.63 -16.21
CA ARG A 4 -6.19 9.93 -17.18
C ARG A 4 -7.59 9.86 -16.58
N ASP A 5 -7.79 9.10 -15.51
CA ASP A 5 -9.07 9.01 -14.80
C ASP A 5 -9.01 9.71 -13.43
N PRO A 6 -9.37 11.02 -13.37
CA PRO A 6 -9.41 11.74 -12.09
C PRO A 6 -10.39 11.10 -11.11
N LEU A 7 -11.41 10.41 -11.61
CA LEU A 7 -12.41 9.70 -10.81
C LEU A 7 -11.79 8.52 -10.04
N VAL A 8 -10.91 7.73 -10.67
CA VAL A 8 -10.27 6.58 -10.01
C VAL A 8 -9.30 7.06 -8.93
N THR A 9 -8.53 8.11 -9.20
CA THR A 9 -7.65 8.72 -8.20
C THR A 9 -8.44 9.31 -7.03
N ALA A 10 -9.54 10.02 -7.31
CA ALA A 10 -10.41 10.58 -6.27
C ALA A 10 -11.05 9.49 -5.39
N ILE A 11 -11.52 8.39 -5.98
CA ILE A 11 -12.05 7.25 -5.21
C ILE A 11 -10.97 6.67 -4.30
N LYS A 12 -9.73 6.51 -4.78
CA LYS A 12 -8.62 6.02 -3.95
C LYS A 12 -8.38 6.93 -2.74
N PHE A 13 -8.35 8.24 -2.94
CA PHE A 13 -8.24 9.20 -1.83
C PHE A 13 -9.42 9.08 -0.86
N MET A 14 -10.66 9.03 -1.37
CA MET A 14 -11.85 8.92 -0.52
C MET A 14 -11.86 7.62 0.31
N THR A 15 -11.53 6.49 -0.30
CA THR A 15 -11.43 5.20 0.41
C THR A 15 -10.30 5.19 1.44
N SER A 16 -9.15 5.81 1.13
CA SER A 16 -8.04 5.95 2.06
C SER A 16 -8.42 6.76 3.28
N ILE A 17 -9.12 7.89 3.09
CA ILE A 17 -9.66 8.71 4.18
C ILE A 17 -10.69 7.93 5.00
N PHE A 18 -11.59 7.20 4.33
CA PHE A 18 -12.59 6.38 5.02
C PHE A 18 -11.94 5.34 5.93
N PHE A 19 -10.97 4.56 5.42
CA PHE A 19 -10.26 3.59 6.25
C PHE A 19 -9.46 4.25 7.36
N ALA A 20 -8.79 5.38 7.10
CA ALA A 20 -8.09 6.14 8.15
C ALA A 20 -9.02 6.57 9.28
N LEU A 21 -10.24 7.03 8.95
CA LEU A 21 -11.22 7.42 9.97
C LEU A 21 -11.73 6.21 10.76
N VAL A 22 -12.02 5.09 10.08
CA VAL A 22 -12.50 3.87 10.74
C VAL A 22 -11.43 3.35 11.71
N PHE A 23 -10.20 3.15 11.27
CA PHE A 23 -9.15 2.63 12.14
C PHE A 23 -8.70 3.64 13.21
N GLY A 24 -8.65 4.92 12.87
CA GLY A 24 -8.40 5.99 13.84
C GLY A 24 -9.49 6.08 14.93
N SER A 25 -10.75 5.79 14.59
CA SER A 25 -11.84 5.77 15.57
C SER A 25 -11.80 4.57 16.53
N ILE A 26 -11.30 3.42 16.07
CA ILE A 26 -11.17 2.20 16.89
C ILE A 26 -10.11 2.39 17.98
N TYR A 27 -9.01 3.06 17.65
CA TYR A 27 -7.87 3.29 18.55
C TYR A 27 -7.84 4.72 19.10
N PHE A 28 -9.01 5.28 19.40
CA PHE A 28 -9.11 6.68 19.83
C PHE A 28 -8.51 6.88 21.24
N LYS A 29 -7.46 7.69 21.34
CA LYS A 29 -6.76 8.09 22.57
C LYS A 29 -6.36 6.90 23.47
N LEU A 30 -5.30 6.20 23.07
CA LEU A 30 -4.72 5.15 23.92
C LEU A 30 -3.94 5.74 25.09
N ASP A 31 -4.20 5.24 26.30
CA ASP A 31 -3.44 5.58 27.50
C ASP A 31 -2.17 4.71 27.60
N PRO A 32 -0.95 5.29 27.50
CA PRO A 32 0.30 4.53 27.47
C PRO A 32 0.76 4.04 28.86
N THR A 33 0.01 4.33 29.93
CA THR A 33 0.40 4.04 31.32
C THR A 33 0.09 2.63 31.78
N THR A 34 -0.72 1.88 31.01
CA THR A 34 -1.18 0.53 31.36
C THR A 34 -0.57 -0.49 30.39
N GLN A 35 -0.20 -1.68 30.88
CA GLN A 35 0.35 -2.76 30.04
C GLN A 35 -0.59 -3.12 28.86
N VAL A 36 -1.91 -3.02 29.08
CA VAL A 36 -2.94 -3.18 28.04
C VAL A 36 -2.79 -2.11 26.94
N GLY A 37 -2.52 -0.85 27.31
CA GLY A 37 -2.29 0.23 26.36
C GLY A 37 -1.07 0.04 25.47
N VAL A 38 0.02 -0.57 26.00
CA VAL A 38 1.20 -0.89 25.18
C VAL A 38 0.89 -1.98 24.13
N GLN A 39 0.09 -2.98 24.51
CA GLN A 39 -0.37 -4.01 23.59
C GLN A 39 -1.31 -3.43 22.53
N ASP A 40 -2.22 -2.55 22.92
CA ASP A 40 -3.15 -1.88 22.00
C ASP A 40 -2.41 -0.97 21.00
N ILE A 41 -1.36 -0.26 21.42
CA ILE A 41 -0.50 0.55 20.52
C ILE A 41 0.19 -0.36 19.50
N SER A 42 0.73 -1.49 19.94
CA SER A 42 1.42 -2.44 19.06
C SER A 42 0.45 -3.05 18.04
N GLY A 43 -0.77 -3.40 18.48
CA GLY A 43 -1.85 -3.86 17.60
C GLY A 43 -2.30 -2.79 16.60
N ALA A 44 -2.44 -1.55 17.04
CA ALA A 44 -2.80 -0.42 16.17
C ALA A 44 -1.77 -0.21 15.05
N LEU A 45 -0.48 -0.19 15.41
CA LEU A 45 0.62 -0.04 14.44
C LEU A 45 0.63 -1.18 13.43
N PHE A 46 0.43 -2.43 13.88
CA PHE A 46 0.34 -3.59 13.00
C PHE A 46 -0.82 -3.48 12.01
N ILE A 47 -2.01 -3.10 12.48
CA ILE A 47 -3.19 -2.91 11.63
C ILE A 47 -2.97 -1.77 10.63
N PHE A 48 -2.32 -0.68 11.02
CA PHE A 48 -2.04 0.43 10.11
C PHE A 48 -1.11 0.02 8.97
N VAL A 49 -0.01 -0.67 9.28
CA VAL A 49 0.94 -1.19 8.29
C VAL A 49 0.27 -2.23 7.39
N THR A 50 -0.53 -3.12 7.97
CA THR A 50 -1.28 -4.16 7.25
C THR A 50 -2.27 -3.56 6.26
N ASN A 51 -3.07 -2.59 6.71
CA ASN A 51 -4.05 -1.92 5.86
C ASN A 51 -3.36 -1.14 4.72
N ASN A 52 -2.26 -0.44 5.04
CA ASN A 52 -1.48 0.27 4.04
C ASN A 52 -0.92 -0.66 2.95
N THR A 53 -0.44 -1.85 3.36
CA THR A 53 0.06 -2.88 2.44
C THR A 53 -1.03 -3.37 1.49
N PHE A 54 -2.20 -3.75 2.03
CA PHE A 54 -3.30 -4.25 1.19
C PHE A 54 -3.86 -3.18 0.24
N SER A 55 -4.01 -1.95 0.73
CA SER A 55 -4.55 -0.83 -0.05
C SER A 55 -3.67 -0.50 -1.27
N ASN A 56 -2.34 -0.65 -1.14
CA ASN A 56 -1.42 -0.43 -2.25
C ASN A 56 -1.21 -1.66 -3.15
N MET A 57 -1.13 -2.86 -2.57
CA MET A 57 -0.80 -4.08 -3.31
C MET A 57 -1.93 -4.53 -4.26
N PHE A 58 -3.18 -4.63 -3.79
CA PHE A 58 -4.28 -5.20 -4.58
C PHE A 58 -4.58 -4.43 -5.88
N PRO A 59 -4.66 -3.09 -5.87
CA PRO A 59 -4.87 -2.34 -7.11
C PRO A 59 -3.73 -2.53 -8.11
N VAL A 60 -2.49 -2.61 -7.63
CA VAL A 60 -1.32 -2.82 -8.50
C VAL A 60 -1.38 -4.19 -9.15
N ILE A 61 -1.70 -5.23 -8.39
CA ILE A 61 -1.86 -6.58 -8.94
C ILE A 61 -2.93 -6.59 -10.03
N THR A 62 -4.08 -5.97 -9.77
CA THR A 62 -5.20 -5.96 -10.72
C THR A 62 -4.83 -5.28 -12.04
N VAL A 63 -4.22 -4.09 -11.96
CA VAL A 63 -3.88 -3.31 -13.16
C VAL A 63 -2.67 -3.90 -13.89
N PHE A 64 -1.65 -4.35 -13.17
CA PHE A 64 -0.44 -4.87 -13.78
C PHE A 64 -0.67 -6.27 -14.37
N ALA A 65 -1.34 -7.19 -13.65
CA ALA A 65 -1.63 -8.52 -14.17
C ALA A 65 -2.53 -8.48 -15.43
N ALA A 66 -3.44 -7.52 -15.52
CA ALA A 66 -4.23 -7.29 -16.73
C ALA A 66 -3.38 -6.75 -17.90
N ALA A 67 -2.33 -5.97 -17.62
CA ALA A 67 -1.43 -5.40 -18.62
C ALA A 67 -0.32 -6.38 -19.07
N THR A 68 0.06 -7.35 -18.24
CA THR A 68 1.11 -8.35 -18.52
C THR A 68 0.96 -9.06 -19.89
N PRO A 69 -0.20 -9.61 -20.30
CA PRO A 69 -0.31 -10.33 -21.57
C PRO A 69 -0.16 -9.42 -22.79
N LEU A 70 -0.65 -8.17 -22.70
CA LEU A 70 -0.47 -7.17 -23.74
C LEU A 70 1.00 -6.77 -23.86
N PHE A 71 1.63 -6.47 -22.72
CA PHE A 71 3.05 -6.13 -22.64
C PHE A 71 3.93 -7.22 -23.25
N LEU A 72 3.64 -8.49 -22.93
CA LEU A 72 4.41 -9.61 -23.44
C LEU A 72 4.35 -9.66 -24.98
N ARG A 73 3.16 -9.49 -25.57
CA ARG A 73 3.00 -9.44 -27.05
C ARG A 73 3.78 -8.29 -27.70
N GLU A 74 3.77 -7.10 -27.10
CA GLU A 74 4.51 -5.95 -27.61
C GLU A 74 6.04 -6.12 -27.48
N HIS A 75 6.48 -6.77 -26.40
CA HIS A 75 7.88 -7.10 -26.18
C HIS A 75 8.41 -8.09 -27.24
N TRP A 76 7.66 -9.17 -27.51
CA TRP A 76 8.03 -10.14 -28.56
C TRP A 76 8.08 -9.54 -29.97
N ASN A 77 7.28 -8.49 -30.22
CA ASN A 77 7.32 -7.73 -31.47
C ASN A 77 8.47 -6.70 -31.54
N GLY A 78 9.32 -6.61 -30.51
CA GLY A 78 10.47 -5.71 -30.47
C GLY A 78 10.15 -4.24 -30.27
N LEU A 79 8.91 -3.89 -29.88
CA LEU A 79 8.46 -2.51 -29.72
C LEU A 79 9.04 -1.85 -28.44
N TYR A 80 9.23 -2.62 -27.36
CA TYR A 80 9.68 -2.10 -26.07
C TYR A 80 10.67 -3.02 -25.35
N ARG A 81 11.69 -2.40 -24.73
CA ARG A 81 12.56 -3.06 -23.74
C ARG A 81 11.87 -3.09 -22.37
N THR A 82 11.94 -4.22 -21.69
CA THR A 82 11.34 -4.45 -20.37
C THR A 82 11.79 -3.45 -19.32
N ASP A 83 13.08 -3.11 -19.32
CA ASP A 83 13.68 -2.18 -18.34
C ASP A 83 13.06 -0.78 -18.44
N VAL A 84 12.88 -0.28 -19.67
CA VAL A 84 12.37 1.09 -19.93
C VAL A 84 10.90 1.18 -19.58
N TYR A 85 10.12 0.14 -19.86
CA TYR A 85 8.71 0.07 -19.46
C TYR A 85 8.55 0.08 -17.94
N PHE A 86 9.36 -0.71 -17.23
CA PHE A 86 9.28 -0.78 -15.77
C PHE A 86 9.66 0.54 -15.09
N ILE A 87 10.75 1.18 -15.53
CA ILE A 87 11.22 2.45 -14.95
C ILE A 87 10.24 3.58 -15.24
N SER A 88 9.77 3.71 -16.48
CA SER A 88 8.81 4.76 -16.85
C SER A 88 7.52 4.64 -16.06
N ARG A 89 7.01 3.41 -15.88
CA ARG A 89 5.80 3.17 -15.08
C ARG A 89 5.99 3.50 -13.60
N ASN A 90 7.11 3.07 -13.00
CA ASN A 90 7.41 3.41 -11.62
C ASN A 90 7.47 4.93 -11.40
N ILE A 91 8.15 5.68 -12.28
CA ILE A 91 8.27 7.15 -12.15
C ILE A 91 6.89 7.84 -12.21
N ILE A 92 6.00 7.37 -13.07
CA ILE A 92 4.65 7.94 -13.22
C ILE A 92 3.77 7.65 -11.99
N GLU A 93 3.90 6.45 -11.40
CA GLU A 93 3.05 6.00 -10.28
C GLU A 93 3.60 6.43 -8.90
N LEU A 94 4.90 6.73 -8.79
CA LEU A 94 5.60 7.16 -7.57
C LEU A 94 4.93 8.31 -6.79
N PRO A 95 4.51 9.44 -7.41
CA PRO A 95 3.88 10.53 -6.65
C PRO A 95 2.55 10.11 -6.01
N LEU A 96 1.80 9.21 -6.64
CA LEU A 96 0.56 8.69 -6.05
C LEU A 96 0.84 7.78 -4.86
N TYR A 97 1.86 6.92 -4.97
CA TYR A 97 2.28 6.05 -3.88
C TYR A 97 2.87 6.80 -2.68
N ILE A 98 3.27 8.07 -2.84
CA ILE A 98 3.66 8.91 -1.71
C ILE A 98 2.44 9.64 -1.15
N LEU A 99 1.62 10.28 -1.98
CA LEU A 99 0.52 11.11 -1.48
C LEU A 99 -0.56 10.32 -0.73
N LEU A 100 -0.91 9.12 -1.20
CA LEU A 100 -1.90 8.26 -0.55
C LEU A 100 -1.52 7.88 0.90
N PRO A 101 -0.37 7.22 1.17
CA PRO A 101 0.03 6.88 2.53
C PRO A 101 0.25 8.13 3.39
N VAL A 102 0.72 9.24 2.83
CA VAL A 102 0.88 10.49 3.57
C VAL A 102 -0.46 10.99 4.13
N THR A 103 -1.51 11.03 3.31
CA THR A 103 -2.84 11.42 3.79
C THR A 103 -3.39 10.46 4.84
N TYR A 104 -3.22 9.15 4.63
CA TYR A 104 -3.63 8.11 5.58
C TYR A 104 -2.93 8.25 6.94
N VAL A 105 -1.61 8.42 6.93
CA VAL A 105 -0.80 8.52 8.16
C VAL A 105 -1.12 9.79 8.92
N THR A 106 -1.29 10.91 8.22
CA THR A 106 -1.60 12.19 8.88
C THR A 106 -2.88 12.10 9.69
N ILE A 107 -3.94 11.48 9.15
CA ILE A 107 -5.22 11.32 9.84
C ILE A 107 -5.10 10.33 11.02
N ASN A 108 -4.52 9.15 10.79
CA ASN A 108 -4.43 8.13 11.83
C ASN A 108 -3.55 8.56 13.02
N TYR A 109 -2.42 9.23 12.76
CA TYR A 109 -1.48 9.64 13.80
C TYR A 109 -2.12 10.59 14.82
N TYR A 110 -2.85 11.59 14.32
CA TYR A 110 -3.57 12.54 15.18
C TYR A 110 -4.77 11.90 15.89
N MET A 111 -5.44 10.92 15.27
CA MET A 111 -6.59 10.23 15.90
C MET A 111 -6.19 9.29 17.03
N VAL A 112 -5.08 8.56 16.89
CA VAL A 112 -4.60 7.65 17.94
C VAL A 112 -4.03 8.40 19.14
N GLY A 113 -3.58 9.65 18.94
CA GLY A 113 -2.99 10.45 20.01
C GLY A 113 -1.58 9.97 20.38
N LEU A 114 -0.80 9.55 19.38
CA LEU A 114 0.62 9.24 19.57
C LEU A 114 1.41 10.50 19.99
N ARG A 115 2.68 10.31 20.40
CA ARG A 115 3.55 11.40 20.87
C ARG A 115 3.53 12.58 19.89
N PRO A 116 3.25 13.82 20.32
CA PRO A 116 3.07 14.96 19.41
C PRO A 116 4.39 15.52 18.84
N GLU A 117 5.54 14.86 19.09
CA GLU A 117 6.83 15.34 18.62
C GLU A 117 6.99 15.11 17.11
N PRO A 118 7.45 16.11 16.35
CA PRO A 118 7.52 16.04 14.89
C PRO A 118 8.48 14.95 14.40
N GLU A 119 9.54 14.64 15.15
CA GLU A 119 10.52 13.62 14.80
C GLU A 119 9.89 12.21 14.69
N TYR A 120 9.01 11.85 15.64
CA TYR A 120 8.30 10.57 15.61
C TYR A 120 7.24 10.53 14.51
N PHE A 121 6.62 11.68 14.19
CA PHE A 121 5.70 11.77 13.07
C PHE A 121 6.40 11.51 11.74
N PHE A 122 7.52 12.20 11.47
CA PHE A 122 8.25 12.05 10.21
C PHE A 122 8.86 10.65 10.05
N SER A 123 9.37 10.06 11.13
CA SER A 123 9.88 8.68 11.07
C SER A 123 8.77 7.66 10.79
N HIS A 124 7.61 7.79 11.42
CA HIS A 124 6.46 6.92 11.14
C HIS A 124 5.95 7.08 9.70
N MET A 125 5.85 8.32 9.23
CA MET A 125 5.47 8.65 7.85
C MET A 125 6.43 8.02 6.84
N LEU A 126 7.74 8.11 7.08
CA LEU A 126 8.76 7.52 6.21
C LEU A 126 8.63 6.00 6.16
N ILE A 127 8.47 5.35 7.31
CA ILE A 127 8.28 3.89 7.39
C ILE A 127 7.06 3.46 6.56
N GLN A 128 5.94 4.17 6.68
CA GLN A 128 4.72 3.84 5.94
C GLN A 128 4.88 4.05 4.43
N VAL A 129 5.62 5.08 3.99
CA VAL A 129 5.95 5.26 2.57
C VAL A 129 6.86 4.14 2.07
N LEU A 130 7.84 3.71 2.85
CA LEU A 130 8.70 2.57 2.48
C LEU A 130 7.90 1.27 2.38
N VAL A 131 7.01 1.01 3.34
CA VAL A 131 6.10 -0.14 3.32
C VAL A 131 5.23 -0.11 2.07
N ALA A 132 4.65 1.05 1.71
CA ALA A 132 3.87 1.19 0.49
C ALA A 132 4.69 0.82 -0.77
N ASN A 133 5.95 1.26 -0.86
CA ASN A 133 6.84 0.92 -1.98
C ASN A 133 7.18 -0.58 -2.03
N ILE A 134 7.41 -1.21 -0.86
CA ILE A 134 7.63 -2.66 -0.76
C ILE A 134 6.37 -3.41 -1.21
N ALA A 135 5.19 -2.98 -0.77
CA ALA A 135 3.91 -3.58 -1.14
C ALA A 135 3.63 -3.51 -2.64
N VAL A 136 3.95 -2.38 -3.28
CA VAL A 136 3.85 -2.21 -4.74
C VAL A 136 4.82 -3.14 -5.47
N SER A 137 6.08 -3.19 -5.04
CA SER A 137 7.11 -4.07 -5.62
C SER A 137 6.72 -5.54 -5.51
N TYR A 138 6.17 -5.93 -4.36
CA TYR A 138 5.65 -7.26 -4.12
C TYR A 138 4.45 -7.58 -5.03
N GLY A 139 3.56 -6.61 -5.23
CA GLY A 139 2.46 -6.70 -6.18
C GLY A 139 2.94 -6.93 -7.62
N TYR A 140 4.00 -6.25 -8.06
CA TYR A 140 4.60 -6.50 -9.38
C TYR A 140 5.18 -7.91 -9.49
N MET A 141 5.89 -8.39 -8.46
CA MET A 141 6.45 -9.74 -8.44
C MET A 141 5.35 -10.81 -8.62
N ILE A 142 4.25 -10.70 -7.86
CA ILE A 142 3.11 -11.63 -7.97
C ILE A 142 2.50 -11.56 -9.37
N SER A 143 2.37 -10.36 -9.92
CA SER A 143 1.75 -10.15 -11.24
C SER A 143 2.60 -10.69 -12.39
N CYS A 144 3.92 -10.75 -12.24
CA CYS A 144 4.81 -11.41 -13.21
C CYS A 144 4.77 -12.94 -13.10
N MET A 145 4.46 -13.48 -11.92
CA MET A 145 4.41 -14.94 -11.70
C MET A 145 3.11 -15.54 -12.23
N ALA A 146 2.04 -14.74 -12.31
CA ALA A 146 0.73 -15.14 -12.79
C ALA A 146 0.53 -14.88 -14.29
N LYS A 147 -0.19 -15.77 -14.97
CA LYS A 147 -0.56 -15.60 -16.39
C LYS A 147 -1.86 -14.81 -16.59
N ASP A 148 -2.77 -14.92 -15.61
CA ASP A 148 -4.08 -14.27 -15.62
C ASP A 148 -4.32 -13.46 -14.33
N HIS A 149 -5.06 -12.37 -14.43
CA HIS A 149 -5.42 -11.50 -13.30
C HIS A 149 -6.08 -12.26 -12.14
N THR A 150 -6.98 -13.20 -12.43
CA THR A 150 -7.63 -14.05 -11.42
C THR A 150 -6.62 -14.92 -10.68
N THR A 151 -5.66 -15.50 -11.40
CA THR A 151 -4.60 -16.32 -10.79
C THR A 151 -3.66 -15.47 -9.93
N ALA A 152 -3.37 -14.22 -10.33
CA ALA A 152 -2.55 -13.29 -9.56
C ALA A 152 -3.20 -12.94 -8.21
N MET A 153 -4.51 -12.68 -8.20
CA MET A 153 -5.25 -12.42 -6.96
C MET A 153 -5.23 -13.63 -6.03
N VAL A 154 -5.46 -14.84 -6.54
CA VAL A 154 -5.48 -16.07 -5.72
C VAL A 154 -4.09 -16.38 -5.14
N LEU A 155 -3.02 -16.12 -5.90
CA LEU A 155 -1.63 -16.32 -5.44
C LEU A 155 -1.19 -15.28 -4.40
N SER A 156 -1.77 -14.07 -4.42
CA SER A 156 -1.38 -12.99 -3.50
C SER A 156 -1.63 -13.33 -2.03
N THR A 157 -2.77 -13.95 -1.73
CA THR A 157 -3.19 -14.29 -0.37
C THR A 157 -2.25 -15.29 0.33
N PRO A 158 -1.95 -16.48 -0.22
CA PRO A 158 -1.05 -17.44 0.44
C PRO A 158 0.40 -16.95 0.54
N LEU A 159 0.84 -16.05 -0.35
CA LEU A 159 2.16 -15.45 -0.30
C LEU A 159 2.28 -14.38 0.81
N LEU A 160 1.19 -13.63 1.07
CA LEU A 160 1.12 -12.68 2.16
C LEU A 160 0.95 -13.32 3.54
N PHE A 161 0.29 -14.48 3.62
CA PHE A 161 0.00 -15.15 4.90
C PHE A 161 1.23 -15.35 5.81
N PRO A 162 2.37 -15.88 5.33
CA PRO A 162 3.58 -15.99 6.13
C PRO A 162 4.09 -14.64 6.64
N ILE A 163 4.05 -13.59 5.81
CA ILE A 163 4.52 -12.25 6.18
C ILE A 163 3.68 -11.70 7.32
N PHE A 164 2.37 -11.91 7.30
CA PHE A 164 1.49 -11.51 8.40
C PHE A 164 1.71 -12.34 9.66
N LEU A 165 1.92 -13.66 9.52
CA LEU A 165 2.14 -14.54 10.66
C LEU A 165 3.43 -14.21 11.43
N PHE A 166 4.48 -13.76 10.73
CA PHE A 166 5.75 -13.36 11.33
C PHE A 166 5.86 -11.85 11.62
N GLY A 167 4.83 -11.06 11.29
CA GLY A 167 4.84 -9.60 11.43
C GLY A 167 4.42 -9.07 12.81
N GLY A 168 4.04 -9.96 13.74
CA GLY A 168 3.62 -9.64 15.11
C GLY A 168 3.57 -10.87 16.00
#